data_AF-A0A955SWB6-F1
#
_entry.id   AF-A0A955SWB6-F1
#
_cell.length_a   1.000
_cell.length_b   1.000
_cell.length_c   1.000
_cell.angle_alpha   90.00
_cell.angle_beta   90.00
_cell.angle_gamma   90.00
#
_symmetry.space_group_name_H-M   'P 1'
#
loop_
_entity.id
_entity.type
_entity.pdbx_description
1 polymer ?
#
loop_
_entity_poly.entity_id
_entity_poly.type
_entity_poly.pdbx_seq_one_letter_code
_entity_poly.pdbx_strand_id
1 'polypeptide(L)'
;MSRSSVFILTSFLISSSALAQEDLKQQIFEKVFGNAVILSPEMVQQVNEGEAGKRHYVDKDGDGIPEEVWFIDTALRHPEEMRPVLVRAIDEDGDLREGLQPDLDSDLYVADWKADGTVDAVLDYTDVDGDNDLDEMGSYFWDKGGSWLERPSVRVWWGRDEGDDNLLWYDVGYTYSQPLCQYRTHFGGAETFVNFGIGLEDEVWTPFFENPFLFYDHDFDNVTE
;
A
#
# COMPACT_ATOMS: atom_id res chain seq x y z
N MET A 1 46.67 38.14 -1.16
CA MET A 1 46.10 36.78 -1.09
C MET A 1 45.27 36.69 0.19
N SER A 2 43.95 36.68 0.08
CA SER A 2 43.05 36.13 1.09
C SER A 2 41.70 35.94 0.41
N ARG A 3 41.33 34.68 0.14
CA ARG A 3 39.98 34.32 -0.28
C ARG A 3 39.28 33.83 0.98
N SER A 4 38.37 34.63 1.51
CA SER A 4 37.43 34.20 2.53
C SER A 4 36.41 33.27 1.90
N SER A 5 36.43 32.00 2.31
CA SER A 5 35.38 31.03 1.97
C SER A 5 34.15 31.33 2.84
N VAL A 6 33.04 31.69 2.20
CA VAL A 6 31.72 31.75 2.85
C VAL A 6 31.12 30.36 2.77
N PHE A 7 30.95 29.72 3.92
CA PHE A 7 30.09 28.53 4.05
C PHE A 7 28.65 29.00 4.17
N ILE A 8 27.82 28.66 3.19
CA ILE A 8 26.36 28.84 3.29
C ILE A 8 25.82 27.59 3.98
N LEU A 9 25.41 27.74 5.25
CA LEU A 9 24.67 26.73 5.99
C LEU A 9 23.20 26.85 5.55
N THR A 10 22.76 26.02 4.62
CA THR A 10 21.35 25.94 4.22
C THR A 10 20.60 25.20 5.32
N SER A 11 19.94 25.94 6.22
CA SER A 11 19.04 25.34 7.21
C SER A 11 17.71 24.99 6.54
N PHE A 12 17.39 23.70 6.46
CA PHE A 12 16.05 23.23 6.08
C PHE A 12 15.08 23.56 7.23
N LEU A 13 14.29 24.61 7.07
CA LEU A 13 13.13 24.87 7.93
C LEU A 13 11.98 23.98 7.43
N ILE A 14 11.81 22.81 8.04
CA ILE A 14 10.60 22.01 7.86
C ILE A 14 9.47 22.74 8.61
N SER A 15 8.37 23.05 7.92
CA SER A 15 7.21 23.72 8.52
C SER A 15 6.54 22.80 9.53
N SER A 16 6.21 23.32 10.72
CA SER A 16 5.50 22.57 11.77
C SER A 16 4.18 21.95 11.31
N SER A 17 3.54 22.55 10.29
CA SER A 17 2.30 22.05 9.70
C SER A 17 2.47 20.76 8.90
N ALA A 18 3.61 20.58 8.22
CA ALA A 18 3.88 19.37 7.45
C ALA A 18 4.17 18.19 8.39
N LEU A 19 4.97 18.42 9.43
CA LEU A 19 5.24 17.40 10.46
C LEU A 19 3.95 16.95 11.17
N ALA A 20 3.06 17.87 11.51
CA ALA A 20 1.77 17.52 12.10
C ALA A 20 0.86 16.72 11.16
N GLN A 21 1.02 16.89 9.85
CA GLN A 21 0.24 16.17 8.85
C GLN A 21 0.76 14.75 8.64
N GLU A 22 2.08 14.56 8.57
CA GLU A 22 2.70 13.23 8.52
C GLU A 22 2.40 12.43 9.79
N ASP A 23 2.47 13.07 10.96
CA ASP A 23 2.09 12.48 12.24
C ASP A 23 0.61 12.01 12.25
N LEU A 24 -0.30 12.84 11.73
CA LEU A 24 -1.72 12.46 11.60
C LEU A 24 -1.93 11.33 10.57
N LYS A 25 -1.22 11.34 9.44
CA LYS A 25 -1.23 10.28 8.43
C LYS A 25 -0.89 8.94 9.10
N GLN A 26 0.24 8.90 9.80
CA GLN A 26 0.72 7.69 10.45
C GLN A 26 -0.24 7.20 11.55
N GLN A 27 -0.79 8.10 12.38
CA GLN A 27 -1.77 7.74 13.40
C GLN A 27 -3.04 7.09 12.82
N ILE A 28 -3.50 7.54 11.64
CA ILE A 28 -4.69 6.96 11.01
C ILE A 28 -4.36 5.60 10.38
N PHE A 29 -3.18 5.41 9.77
CA PHE A 29 -2.74 4.08 9.35
C PHE A 29 -2.64 3.12 10.54
N GLU A 30 -2.03 3.53 11.65
CA GLU A 30 -1.92 2.72 12.87
C GLU A 30 -3.29 2.38 13.48
N LYS A 31 -4.27 3.28 13.37
CA LYS A 31 -5.66 2.97 13.77
C LYS A 31 -6.24 1.81 12.95
N VAL A 32 -5.93 1.72 11.67
CA VAL A 32 -6.48 0.71 10.76
C VAL A 32 -5.72 -0.61 10.87
N PHE A 33 -4.39 -0.57 10.85
CA PHE A 33 -3.52 -1.74 10.71
C PHE A 33 -2.71 -2.09 11.97
N GLY A 34 -2.83 -1.29 13.04
CA GLY A 34 -2.07 -1.50 14.26
C GLY A 34 -0.56 -1.49 14.01
N ASN A 35 0.11 -2.55 14.48
CA ASN A 35 1.57 -2.66 14.43
C ASN A 35 2.11 -3.05 13.04
N ALA A 36 1.25 -3.47 12.10
CA ALA A 36 1.69 -3.87 10.76
C ALA A 36 2.32 -2.69 9.98
N VAL A 37 1.85 -1.47 10.24
CA VAL A 37 2.34 -0.22 9.62
C VAL A 37 3.41 0.52 10.44
N ILE A 38 3.90 -0.09 11.52
CA ILE A 38 5.04 0.45 12.27
C ILE A 38 6.31 -0.17 11.71
N LEU A 39 7.08 0.63 10.97
CA LEU A 39 8.31 0.17 10.32
C LEU A 39 9.49 0.22 11.29
N SER A 40 10.31 -0.85 11.33
CA SER A 40 11.56 -0.83 12.09
C SER A 40 12.56 0.13 11.42
N PRO A 41 13.08 1.13 12.16
CA PRO A 41 14.09 2.05 11.60
C PRO A 41 15.35 1.32 11.14
N GLU A 42 15.73 0.24 11.84
CA GLU A 42 16.89 -0.59 11.49
C GLU A 42 16.66 -1.34 10.17
N MET A 43 15.47 -1.92 9.97
CA MET A 43 15.12 -2.60 8.72
C MET A 43 15.00 -1.62 7.56
N VAL A 44 14.35 -0.47 7.77
CA VAL A 44 14.26 0.60 6.77
C VAL A 44 15.67 1.02 6.32
N GLN A 45 16.57 1.29 7.27
CA GLN A 45 17.95 1.65 6.96
C GLN A 45 18.67 0.51 6.22
N GLN A 46 18.57 -0.73 6.71
CA GLN A 46 19.25 -1.88 6.11
C GLN A 46 18.83 -2.12 4.66
N VAL A 47 17.53 -2.00 4.36
CA VAL A 47 16.96 -2.24 3.03
C VAL A 47 17.27 -1.07 2.10
N ASN A 48 17.17 0.17 2.58
CA ASN A 48 17.43 1.38 1.79
C ASN A 48 18.92 1.53 1.42
N GLU A 49 19.84 1.16 2.32
CA GLU A 49 21.28 1.15 2.04
C GLU A 49 21.74 -0.09 1.24
N GLY A 50 20.86 -1.09 1.10
CA GLY A 50 21.12 -2.34 0.42
C GLY A 50 21.09 -2.26 -1.12
N GLU A 51 21.20 -3.42 -1.75
CA GLU A 51 20.98 -3.54 -3.20
C GLU A 51 19.48 -3.52 -3.48
N ALA A 52 19.02 -2.62 -4.35
CA ALA A 52 17.60 -2.53 -4.70
C ALA A 52 17.07 -3.85 -5.29
N GLY A 53 15.88 -4.28 -4.88
CA GLY A 53 15.31 -5.58 -5.23
C GLY A 53 15.86 -6.77 -4.44
N LYS A 54 16.91 -6.58 -3.62
CA LYS A 54 17.34 -7.62 -2.68
C LYS A 54 16.27 -7.82 -1.61
N ARG A 55 15.97 -9.09 -1.35
CA ARG A 55 14.96 -9.53 -0.38
C ARG A 55 15.59 -9.84 0.97
N HIS A 56 14.95 -9.35 2.03
CA HIS A 56 15.33 -9.53 3.42
C HIS A 56 14.19 -10.23 4.17
N TYR A 57 14.22 -11.56 4.19
CA TYR A 57 13.26 -12.37 4.92
C TYR A 57 13.54 -12.30 6.43
N VAL A 58 12.47 -12.27 7.22
CA VAL A 58 12.54 -12.24 8.68
C VAL A 58 11.68 -13.37 9.21
N ASP A 59 12.33 -14.36 9.80
CA ASP A 59 11.74 -15.43 10.61
C ASP A 59 11.89 -15.02 12.08
N LYS A 60 10.80 -14.54 12.69
CA LYS A 60 10.77 -13.94 14.02
C LYS A 60 10.66 -14.98 15.10
N ASP A 61 9.93 -16.06 14.86
CA ASP A 61 9.69 -17.10 15.86
C ASP A 61 10.66 -18.29 15.77
N GLY A 62 11.41 -18.39 14.67
CA GLY A 62 12.46 -19.37 14.43
C GLY A 62 11.95 -20.73 13.99
N ASP A 63 10.72 -20.82 13.46
CA ASP A 63 10.14 -22.06 12.97
C ASP A 63 10.64 -22.46 11.55
N GLY A 64 11.34 -21.55 10.87
CA GLY A 64 11.87 -21.73 9.52
C GLY A 64 10.96 -21.20 8.40
N ILE A 65 9.85 -20.58 8.73
CA ILE A 65 8.91 -19.90 7.84
C ILE A 65 8.99 -18.39 8.14
N PRO A 66 9.50 -17.56 7.22
CA PRO A 66 9.53 -16.12 7.43
C PRO A 66 8.12 -15.54 7.53
N GLU A 67 7.82 -14.68 8.51
CA GLU A 67 6.53 -13.98 8.57
C GLU A 67 6.52 -12.66 7.79
N GLU A 68 7.69 -12.20 7.32
CA GLU A 68 7.76 -11.01 6.47
C GLU A 68 8.99 -10.99 5.58
N VAL A 69 8.90 -10.23 4.49
CA VAL A 69 10.02 -9.94 3.61
C VAL A 69 10.07 -8.46 3.25
N TRP A 70 11.26 -7.89 3.36
CA TRP A 70 11.52 -6.49 3.06
C TRP A 70 12.37 -6.33 1.80
N PHE A 71 12.04 -5.36 0.96
CA PHE A 71 12.78 -5.07 -0.26
C PHE A 71 12.47 -3.67 -0.80
N ILE A 72 13.33 -3.16 -1.70
CA ILE A 72 12.96 -2.05 -2.57
C ILE A 72 12.26 -2.63 -3.80
N ASP A 73 10.98 -2.34 -4.02
CA ASP A 73 10.30 -2.71 -5.28
C ASP A 73 10.85 -1.85 -6.43
N THR A 74 11.41 -2.53 -7.43
CA THR A 74 12.06 -1.92 -8.59
C THR A 74 11.19 -1.94 -9.84
N ALA A 75 9.94 -2.41 -9.72
CA ALA A 75 9.04 -2.51 -10.84
C ALA A 75 8.85 -1.16 -11.53
N LEU A 76 8.82 -1.20 -12.85
CA LEU A 76 8.72 0.00 -13.69
C LEU A 76 7.39 0.74 -13.51
N ARG A 77 6.38 0.09 -12.91
CA ARG A 77 5.07 0.69 -12.65
C ARG A 77 5.15 1.87 -11.69
N HIS A 78 6.12 1.90 -10.78
CA HIS A 78 6.28 2.99 -9.80
C HIS A 78 6.85 4.26 -10.42
N PRO A 79 6.18 5.42 -10.29
CA PRO A 79 6.67 6.73 -10.69
C PRO A 79 7.93 7.14 -9.94
N GLU A 80 8.73 8.00 -10.56
CA GLU A 80 9.99 8.47 -9.99
C GLU A 80 9.78 9.26 -8.69
N GLU A 81 8.68 9.99 -8.58
CA GLU A 81 8.28 10.72 -7.38
C GLU A 81 7.97 9.82 -6.17
N MET A 82 7.78 8.51 -6.35
CA MET A 82 7.60 7.56 -5.25
C MET A 82 8.89 6.79 -4.91
N ARG A 83 9.87 6.76 -5.83
CA ARG A 83 11.08 5.94 -5.67
C ARG A 83 12.14 6.51 -4.73
N PRO A 84 12.90 5.66 -4.02
CA PRO A 84 12.73 4.20 -3.91
C PRO A 84 11.42 3.85 -3.18
N VAL A 85 10.76 2.75 -3.59
CA VAL A 85 9.57 2.24 -2.89
C VAL A 85 10.02 1.09 -2.02
N LEU A 86 10.17 1.35 -0.72
CA LEU A 86 10.45 0.30 0.24
C LEU A 86 9.15 -0.42 0.59
N VAL A 87 9.22 -1.73 0.65
CA VAL A 87 8.07 -2.60 0.87
C VAL A 87 8.40 -3.57 1.98
N ARG A 88 7.47 -3.70 2.91
CA ARG A 88 7.36 -4.78 3.87
C ARG A 88 6.13 -5.59 3.48
N ALA A 89 6.31 -6.79 2.95
CA ALA A 89 5.23 -7.75 2.80
C ALA A 89 5.16 -8.62 4.06
N ILE A 90 3.97 -8.80 4.59
CA ILE A 90 3.66 -9.57 5.81
C ILE A 90 2.81 -10.75 5.40
N ASP A 91 3.27 -11.93 5.76
CA ASP A 91 2.60 -13.21 5.54
C ASP A 91 1.54 -13.43 6.62
N GLU A 92 0.27 -13.59 6.22
CA GLU A 92 -0.84 -13.80 7.13
C GLU A 92 -1.33 -15.26 7.20
N ASP A 93 -0.89 -16.13 6.29
CA ASP A 93 -1.35 -17.53 6.20
C ASP A 93 -0.23 -18.58 6.44
N GLY A 94 1.04 -18.16 6.50
CA GLY A 94 2.20 -19.00 6.80
C GLY A 94 2.79 -19.70 5.58
N ASP A 95 2.49 -19.18 4.40
CA ASP A 95 2.91 -19.68 3.11
C ASP A 95 4.34 -19.23 2.73
N LEU A 96 4.79 -18.07 3.20
CA LEU A 96 5.99 -17.42 2.69
C LEU A 96 7.25 -18.28 2.84
N ARG A 97 8.08 -18.34 1.80
CA ARG A 97 9.35 -19.08 1.80
C ARG A 97 10.53 -18.23 1.33
N GLU A 98 11.70 -18.47 1.93
CA GLU A 98 12.93 -17.85 1.48
C GLU A 98 13.19 -18.11 -0.02
N GLY A 99 13.47 -17.02 -0.74
CA GLY A 99 13.73 -17.05 -2.17
C GLY A 99 12.49 -16.95 -3.06
N LEU A 100 11.28 -17.03 -2.49
CA LEU A 100 10.01 -16.85 -3.21
C LEU A 100 9.48 -15.41 -3.09
N GLN A 101 8.53 -15.06 -3.93
CA GLN A 101 7.82 -13.78 -3.76
C GLN A 101 6.79 -13.96 -2.64
N PRO A 102 6.47 -12.92 -1.85
CA PRO A 102 5.15 -12.82 -1.25
C PRO A 102 4.11 -12.96 -2.38
N ASP A 103 3.03 -13.67 -2.09
CA ASP A 103 1.96 -13.94 -3.03
C ASP A 103 0.91 -12.83 -2.99
N LEU A 104 -0.24 -13.10 -3.56
CA LEU A 104 -1.32 -12.13 -3.74
C LEU A 104 -2.62 -12.70 -3.18
N ASP A 105 -2.50 -13.56 -2.17
CA ASP A 105 -3.59 -14.23 -1.46
C ASP A 105 -3.19 -14.34 0.01
N SER A 106 -3.77 -13.50 0.89
CA SER A 106 -3.42 -13.42 2.32
C SER A 106 -2.08 -12.77 2.66
N ASP A 107 -1.55 -11.93 1.78
CA ASP A 107 -0.34 -11.13 2.03
C ASP A 107 -0.65 -9.62 2.13
N LEU A 108 -0.16 -8.98 3.21
CA LEU A 108 -0.28 -7.54 3.43
C LEU A 108 0.99 -6.78 3.06
N TYR A 109 0.90 -5.88 2.09
CA TYR A 109 2.01 -5.08 1.60
C TYR A 109 1.98 -3.65 2.14
N VAL A 110 2.95 -3.29 2.97
CA VAL A 110 3.13 -1.93 3.51
C VAL A 110 4.22 -1.21 2.72
N ALA A 111 3.87 -0.08 2.11
CA ALA A 111 4.75 0.69 1.25
C ALA A 111 5.15 2.05 1.87
N ASP A 112 6.45 2.28 1.86
CA ASP A 112 7.14 3.53 2.26
C ASP A 112 7.76 4.14 1.01
N TRP A 113 7.17 5.22 0.53
CA TRP A 113 7.70 5.95 -0.62
C TRP A 113 8.88 6.80 -0.16
N LYS A 114 9.92 6.84 -0.99
CA LYS A 114 11.22 7.43 -0.65
C LYS A 114 12.02 6.70 0.43
N ALA A 115 11.49 5.60 0.99
CA ALA A 115 12.16 4.84 2.03
C ALA A 115 12.57 5.73 3.22
N ASP A 116 11.65 6.61 3.65
CA ASP A 116 11.87 7.62 4.69
C ASP A 116 11.39 7.18 6.08
N GLY A 117 10.84 5.98 6.18
CA GLY A 117 10.35 5.36 7.40
C GLY A 117 8.90 5.67 7.73
N THR A 118 8.16 6.34 6.84
CA THR A 118 6.72 6.61 7.00
C THR A 118 5.90 5.80 6.00
N VAL A 119 4.70 5.36 6.40
CA VAL A 119 3.84 4.60 5.51
C VAL A 119 3.03 5.54 4.62
N ASP A 120 3.07 5.31 3.31
CA ASP A 120 2.33 6.09 2.32
C ASP A 120 1.14 5.34 1.75
N ALA A 121 1.28 4.02 1.61
CA ALA A 121 0.25 3.14 1.11
C ALA A 121 0.33 1.75 1.74
N VAL A 122 -0.81 1.08 1.78
CA VAL A 122 -0.92 -0.34 2.14
C VAL A 122 -1.75 -1.02 1.07
N LEU A 123 -1.33 -2.19 0.60
CA LEU A 123 -2.08 -3.02 -0.32
C LEU A 123 -2.34 -4.36 0.35
N ASP A 124 -3.60 -4.69 0.49
CA ASP A 124 -4.06 -5.89 1.17
C ASP A 124 -4.66 -6.85 0.15
N TYR A 125 -4.26 -8.12 0.23
CA TYR A 125 -4.84 -9.23 -0.52
C TYR A 125 -5.38 -10.21 0.51
N THR A 126 -6.67 -10.52 0.45
CA THR A 126 -7.32 -11.36 1.45
C THR A 126 -7.99 -12.54 0.76
N ASP A 127 -7.68 -13.74 1.23
CA ASP A 127 -8.47 -14.96 1.01
C ASP A 127 -9.45 -15.10 2.20
N VAL A 128 -10.75 -14.97 1.95
CA VAL A 128 -11.77 -15.05 3.01
C VAL A 128 -12.31 -16.46 3.20
N ASP A 129 -12.08 -17.39 2.27
CA ASP A 129 -12.65 -18.74 2.30
C ASP A 129 -11.64 -19.88 2.45
N GLY A 130 -10.35 -19.59 2.27
CA GLY A 130 -9.20 -20.43 2.59
C GLY A 130 -8.81 -21.39 1.47
N ASP A 131 -9.10 -21.06 0.21
CA ASP A 131 -8.75 -21.88 -0.95
C ASP A 131 -7.45 -21.45 -1.68
N ASN A 132 -6.74 -20.46 -1.11
CA ASN A 132 -5.46 -19.88 -1.53
C ASN A 132 -5.57 -19.11 -2.84
N ASP A 133 -6.56 -18.21 -2.87
CA ASP A 133 -6.87 -17.36 -3.99
C ASP A 133 -7.41 -15.99 -3.50
N LEU A 134 -7.49 -15.02 -4.41
CA LEU A 134 -7.81 -13.64 -4.09
C LEU A 134 -9.33 -13.40 -4.06
N ASP A 135 -9.88 -13.27 -2.86
CA ASP A 135 -11.28 -12.85 -2.67
C ASP A 135 -11.44 -11.32 -2.59
N GLU A 136 -10.58 -10.64 -1.83
CA GLU A 136 -10.69 -9.20 -1.59
C GLU A 136 -9.36 -8.48 -1.74
N MET A 137 -9.40 -7.27 -2.29
CA MET A 137 -8.22 -6.43 -2.45
C MET A 137 -8.49 -5.00 -1.98
N GLY A 138 -7.64 -4.50 -1.08
CA GLY A 138 -7.72 -3.14 -0.53
C GLY A 138 -6.48 -2.31 -0.81
N SER A 139 -6.59 -1.26 -1.64
CA SER A 139 -5.52 -0.27 -1.82
C SER A 139 -5.76 0.95 -0.91
N TYR A 140 -5.00 1.05 0.18
CA TYR A 140 -5.13 2.08 1.22
C TYR A 140 -4.11 3.21 1.03
N PHE A 141 -4.55 4.46 1.12
CA PHE A 141 -3.69 5.62 0.84
C PHE A 141 -4.16 6.89 1.55
N TRP A 142 -3.21 7.78 1.80
CA TRP A 142 -3.46 9.05 2.47
C TRP A 142 -4.27 10.03 1.62
N ASP A 143 -5.31 10.63 2.21
CA ASP A 143 -5.96 11.84 1.72
C ASP A 143 -5.87 12.93 2.79
N LYS A 144 -5.23 14.05 2.44
CA LYS A 144 -5.14 15.24 3.30
C LYS A 144 -6.48 15.94 3.55
N GLY A 145 -7.54 15.56 2.84
CA GLY A 145 -8.85 16.18 2.88
C GLY A 145 -9.00 17.35 1.90
N GLY A 146 -10.24 17.74 1.67
CA GLY A 146 -10.63 18.87 0.82
C GLY A 146 -10.84 18.51 -0.66
N SER A 147 -10.77 17.22 -1.01
CA SER A 147 -11.21 16.73 -2.31
C SER A 147 -12.64 16.20 -2.24
N TRP A 148 -12.86 15.14 -1.46
CA TRP A 148 -14.16 14.47 -1.35
C TRP A 148 -14.64 14.37 0.09
N LEU A 149 -13.76 13.92 0.99
CA LEU A 149 -13.93 14.10 2.42
C LEU A 149 -13.30 15.45 2.80
N GLU A 150 -14.06 16.29 3.50
CA GLU A 150 -13.59 17.61 3.97
C GLU A 150 -12.68 17.50 5.22
N ARG A 151 -12.00 16.36 5.39
CA ARG A 151 -11.13 16.06 6.53
C ARG A 151 -10.01 15.11 6.10
N PRO A 152 -8.86 15.11 6.80
CA PRO A 152 -7.84 14.11 6.59
C PRO A 152 -8.36 12.69 6.91
N SER A 153 -7.93 11.72 6.10
CA SER A 153 -8.38 10.33 6.17
C SER A 153 -7.39 9.40 5.49
N VAL A 154 -7.34 8.14 5.92
CA VAL A 154 -6.92 7.04 5.05
C VAL A 154 -8.13 6.63 4.21
N ARG A 155 -7.90 6.48 2.92
CA ARG A 155 -8.89 5.99 1.96
C ARG A 155 -8.54 4.59 1.54
N VAL A 156 -9.53 3.84 1.08
CA VAL A 156 -9.34 2.54 0.45
C VAL A 156 -10.14 2.46 -0.84
N TRP A 157 -9.49 2.00 -1.90
CA TRP A 157 -10.17 1.36 -3.01
C TRP A 157 -10.28 -0.12 -2.66
N TRP A 158 -11.49 -0.56 -2.33
CA TRP A 158 -11.76 -1.94 -1.96
C TRP A 158 -12.46 -2.61 -3.14
N GLY A 159 -11.99 -3.80 -3.48
CA GLY A 159 -12.58 -4.67 -4.48
C GLY A 159 -12.86 -6.04 -3.89
N ARG A 160 -13.89 -6.70 -4.41
CA ARG A 160 -14.19 -8.10 -4.14
C ARG A 160 -14.35 -8.85 -5.44
N ASP A 161 -13.66 -9.98 -5.53
CA ASP A 161 -13.73 -10.91 -6.63
C ASP A 161 -14.93 -11.83 -6.41
N GLU A 162 -16.05 -11.56 -7.07
CA GLU A 162 -17.16 -12.52 -7.09
C GLU A 162 -17.11 -13.42 -8.33
N GLY A 163 -16.22 -13.09 -9.28
CA GLY A 163 -15.98 -13.84 -10.50
C GLY A 163 -15.12 -15.08 -10.31
N ASP A 164 -14.37 -15.14 -9.20
CA ASP A 164 -13.42 -16.23 -8.88
C ASP A 164 -12.36 -16.35 -10.00
N ASP A 165 -11.86 -15.20 -10.47
CA ASP A 165 -10.89 -15.11 -11.57
C ASP A 165 -9.53 -14.53 -11.15
N ASN A 166 -9.43 -14.11 -9.89
CA ASN A 166 -8.29 -13.53 -9.20
C ASN A 166 -7.83 -12.19 -9.80
N LEU A 167 -8.72 -11.47 -10.50
CA LEU A 167 -8.40 -10.21 -11.17
C LEU A 167 -9.17 -9.04 -10.55
N LEU A 168 -8.46 -8.25 -9.74
CA LEU A 168 -8.98 -7.00 -9.16
C LEU A 168 -8.17 -5.77 -9.63
N TRP A 169 -7.68 -4.97 -8.67
CA TRP A 169 -7.06 -3.68 -8.93
C TRP A 169 -5.65 -3.83 -9.52
N TYR A 170 -5.35 -2.98 -10.50
CA TYR A 170 -3.95 -2.74 -10.86
C TYR A 170 -3.38 -1.60 -10.01
N ASP A 171 -2.24 -1.84 -9.36
CA ASP A 171 -1.59 -0.85 -8.51
C ASP A 171 -0.45 -0.10 -9.23
N VAL A 172 -0.26 1.14 -8.79
CA VAL A 172 0.95 1.90 -9.01
C VAL A 172 1.38 2.51 -7.68
N GLY A 173 2.53 2.05 -7.18
CA GLY A 173 3.03 2.52 -5.88
C GLY A 173 2.14 2.05 -4.75
N TYR A 174 1.50 0.88 -4.90
CA TYR A 174 0.56 0.32 -3.92
C TYR A 174 -0.72 1.15 -3.77
N THR A 175 -1.06 1.95 -4.79
CA THR A 175 -2.28 2.75 -4.86
C THR A 175 -2.93 2.64 -6.23
N TYR A 176 -4.17 3.11 -6.36
CA TYR A 176 -4.83 3.26 -7.65
C TYR A 176 -4.69 4.69 -8.20
N SER A 177 -4.11 4.80 -9.39
CA SER A 177 -4.06 6.04 -10.17
C SER A 177 -4.85 5.86 -11.46
N GLN A 178 -6.01 6.50 -11.57
CA GLN A 178 -6.92 6.31 -12.71
C GLN A 178 -6.21 6.38 -14.08
N PRO A 179 -5.38 7.39 -14.41
CA PRO A 179 -4.74 7.45 -15.72
C PRO A 179 -3.77 6.30 -16.02
N LEU A 180 -3.19 5.69 -14.99
CA LEU A 180 -2.18 4.63 -15.12
C LEU A 180 -2.79 3.23 -14.98
N CYS A 181 -3.87 3.11 -14.20
CA CYS A 181 -4.42 1.84 -13.76
C CYS A 181 -5.72 1.47 -14.48
N GLN A 182 -6.54 2.42 -14.95
CA GLN A 182 -7.91 2.13 -15.38
C GLN A 182 -8.05 1.12 -16.53
N TYR A 183 -7.02 0.99 -17.38
CA TYR A 183 -7.01 0.04 -18.51
C TYR A 183 -6.27 -1.28 -18.19
N ARG A 184 -5.83 -1.43 -16.94
CA ARG A 184 -5.11 -2.61 -16.43
C ARG A 184 -5.83 -3.25 -15.25
N THR A 185 -6.72 -2.52 -14.60
CA THR A 185 -7.65 -3.03 -13.59
C THR A 185 -8.75 -3.81 -14.27
N HIS A 186 -9.17 -4.92 -13.65
CA HIS A 186 -10.19 -5.79 -14.22
C HIS A 186 -11.60 -5.31 -13.83
N PHE A 187 -12.05 -4.25 -14.49
CA PHE A 187 -13.45 -3.79 -14.38
C PHE A 187 -14.43 -4.63 -15.21
N GLY A 188 -13.95 -5.71 -15.84
CA GLY A 188 -14.65 -6.46 -16.88
C GLY A 188 -15.18 -7.84 -16.45
N GLY A 189 -15.16 -8.15 -15.15
CA GLY A 189 -15.65 -9.39 -14.56
C GLY A 189 -16.86 -9.19 -13.64
N ALA A 190 -17.16 -10.18 -12.79
CA ALA A 190 -18.28 -10.14 -11.86
C ALA A 190 -17.94 -9.37 -10.55
N GLU A 191 -17.27 -8.23 -10.65
CA GLU A 191 -16.58 -7.65 -9.49
C GLU A 191 -17.32 -6.50 -8.82
N THR A 192 -17.10 -6.39 -7.50
CA THR A 192 -17.57 -5.26 -6.70
C THR A 192 -16.43 -4.29 -6.44
N PHE A 193 -16.64 -2.99 -6.67
CA PHE A 193 -15.67 -1.95 -6.33
C PHE A 193 -16.32 -0.81 -5.55
N VAL A 194 -15.67 -0.38 -4.45
CA VAL A 194 -16.16 0.71 -3.60
C VAL A 194 -14.99 1.53 -3.05
N ASN A 195 -15.20 2.84 -2.88
CA ASN A 195 -14.28 3.69 -2.12
C ASN A 195 -14.82 4.03 -0.73
N PHE A 196 -13.97 3.85 0.27
CA PHE A 196 -14.25 4.28 1.64
C PHE A 196 -13.16 5.21 2.16
N GLY A 197 -13.51 5.98 3.20
CA GLY A 197 -12.53 6.72 3.98
C GLY A 197 -12.79 6.64 5.48
N ILE A 198 -11.70 6.64 6.25
CA ILE A 198 -11.70 6.66 7.71
C ILE A 198 -10.68 7.67 8.23
N GLY A 199 -11.08 8.45 9.22
CA GLY A 199 -10.26 9.43 9.93
C GLY A 199 -10.00 8.98 11.36
N LEU A 200 -9.17 9.74 12.07
CA LEU A 200 -8.68 9.36 13.39
C LEU A 200 -9.82 9.15 14.40
N GLU A 201 -10.82 10.04 14.39
CA GLU A 201 -11.93 10.04 15.33
C GLU A 201 -13.16 9.24 14.85
N ASP A 202 -13.11 8.66 13.64
CA ASP A 202 -14.24 7.90 13.11
C ASP A 202 -14.32 6.51 13.76
N GLU A 203 -15.53 6.01 13.96
CA GLU A 203 -15.76 4.63 14.41
C GLU A 203 -16.06 3.67 13.25
N VAL A 204 -16.42 4.20 12.08
CA VAL A 204 -16.83 3.42 10.91
C VAL A 204 -16.28 4.04 9.62
N TRP A 205 -16.07 3.20 8.62
CA TRP A 205 -15.73 3.61 7.27
C TRP A 205 -16.89 4.38 6.61
N THR A 206 -16.58 5.52 6.02
CA THR A 206 -17.55 6.34 5.28
C THR A 206 -17.44 6.03 3.78
N PRO A 207 -18.48 5.50 3.13
CA PRO A 207 -18.51 5.39 1.67
C PRO A 207 -18.72 6.77 1.05
N PHE A 208 -18.02 7.11 -0.02
CA PHE A 208 -18.22 8.44 -0.62
C PHE A 208 -18.00 8.54 -2.15
N PHE A 209 -17.45 7.53 -2.82
CA PHE A 209 -17.29 7.51 -4.28
C PHE A 209 -17.40 6.07 -4.80
N GLU A 210 -18.02 5.88 -5.98
CA GLU A 210 -18.36 4.54 -6.51
C GLU A 210 -19.26 3.72 -5.57
N ASN A 211 -20.38 4.31 -5.13
CA ASN A 211 -21.39 3.59 -4.33
C ASN A 211 -21.90 2.39 -5.13
N PRO A 212 -21.88 1.17 -4.54
CA PRO A 212 -21.40 -0.03 -5.22
C PRO A 212 -21.99 -0.12 -6.61
N PHE A 213 -21.13 0.04 -7.62
CA PHE A 213 -21.44 -0.51 -8.92
C PHE A 213 -20.85 -1.91 -8.97
N LEU A 214 -21.66 -2.79 -9.52
CA LEU A 214 -21.32 -4.17 -9.77
C LEU A 214 -21.22 -4.26 -11.27
N PHE A 215 -20.11 -4.80 -11.74
CA PHE A 215 -20.03 -5.23 -13.11
C PHE A 215 -20.49 -6.69 -13.15
N TYR A 216 -21.36 -7.03 -14.09
CA TYR A 216 -21.84 -8.39 -14.25
C TYR A 216 -21.50 -8.87 -15.64
N ASP A 217 -20.85 -10.01 -15.73
CA ASP A 217 -20.74 -10.77 -16.95
C ASP A 217 -21.80 -11.88 -16.94
N HIS A 218 -22.93 -11.61 -17.59
CA HIS A 218 -24.07 -12.53 -17.58
C HIS A 218 -23.87 -13.76 -18.47
N ASP A 219 -23.03 -13.69 -19.50
CA ASP A 219 -22.81 -14.77 -20.45
C ASP A 219 -21.44 -15.46 -20.32
N PHE A 220 -20.64 -15.03 -19.33
CA PHE A 220 -19.34 -15.59 -18.95
C PHE A 220 -18.30 -15.50 -20.08
N ASP A 221 -18.30 -14.37 -20.82
CA ASP A 221 -17.35 -14.09 -21.90
C ASP A 221 -16.14 -13.22 -21.47
N ASN A 222 -16.04 -12.94 -20.16
CA ASN A 222 -15.13 -12.04 -19.46
C ASN A 222 -15.26 -10.57 -19.88
N VAL A 223 -16.48 -10.16 -20.28
CA VAL A 223 -16.85 -8.78 -20.59
C VAL A 223 -18.15 -8.44 -19.89
N THR A 224 -18.15 -7.33 -19.14
CA THR A 224 -19.31 -6.91 -18.37
C THR A 224 -20.38 -6.19 -19.19
N GLU A 225 -21.64 -6.41 -18.82
CA GLU A 225 -22.86 -5.85 -19.44
C GLU A 225 -23.50 -4.69 -18.68
#